data_AF-A0A978U4R9-F1
#
_entry.id   AF-A0A978U4R9-F1
#
_cell.length_a   1.000
_cell.length_b   1.000
_cell.length_c   1.000
_cell.angle_alpha   90.00
_cell.angle_beta   90.00
_cell.angle_gamma   90.00
#
_symmetry.space_group_name_H-M   'P 1'
#
loop_
_entity.id
_entity.type
_entity.pdbx_description
1 polymer ?
#
loop_
_entity_poly.entity_id
_entity_poly.type
_entity_poly.pdbx_seq_one_letter_code
_entity_poly.pdbx_strand_id
1 'polypeptide(L)' 'MGRSKLIAIVTGAIALLLSIAYLLLVQLLDFRGEMVPAPVDLSVLLSLFMPMVDGLKIAH' A
#
# COMPACT_ATOMS: atom_id res chain seq x y z
N MET A 1 44.77 -7.58 -7.05
CA MET A 1 43.36 -7.83 -7.43
C MET A 1 43.12 -7.36 -8.85
N GLY A 2 42.38 -8.12 -9.66
CA GLY A 2 42.03 -7.68 -11.02
C GLY A 2 40.92 -6.62 -11.01
N ARG A 3 41.03 -5.64 -11.91
CA ARG A 3 40.01 -4.61 -12.19
C ARG A 3 38.58 -5.15 -12.24
N SER A 4 38.36 -6.28 -12.92
CA SER A 4 37.05 -6.96 -12.98
C SER A 4 36.51 -7.38 -11.61
N LYS A 5 37.37 -7.92 -10.73
CA LYS A 5 36.98 -8.34 -9.38
C LYS A 5 36.64 -7.15 -8.49
N LEU A 6 37.39 -6.05 -8.64
CA LEU A 6 37.13 -4.81 -7.88
C LEU A 6 35.78 -4.19 -8.28
N ILE A 7 35.50 -4.12 -9.58
CA ILE A 7 34.21 -3.64 -10.11
C ILE A 7 33.06 -4.53 -9.61
N ALA A 8 33.20 -5.86 -9.65
CA ALA A 8 32.17 -6.77 -9.17
C ALA A 8 31.83 -6.55 -7.68
N ILE A 9 32.85 -6.35 -6.84
CA ILE A 9 32.66 -6.07 -5.41
C ILE A 9 31.97 -4.73 -5.20
N VAL A 10 32.43 -3.68 -5.89
CA VAL A 10 31.86 -2.32 -5.75
C VAL A 10 30.40 -2.31 -6.20
N THR A 11 30.08 -2.91 -7.35
CA THR A 11 28.69 -2.99 -7.83
C THR A 11 27.82 -3.78 -6.86
N GLY A 12 28.32 -4.90 -6.31
CA GLY A 12 27.60 -5.66 -5.29
C GLY A 12 27.36 -4.87 -4.00
N ALA A 13 28.35 -4.11 -3.54
CA ALA A 13 28.23 -3.25 -2.37
C ALA A 13 27.22 -2.11 -2.58
N ILE A 14 27.22 -1.48 -3.77
CA ILE A 14 26.25 -0.45 -4.13
C ILE A 14 24.84 -1.04 -4.17
N ALA A 15 24.65 -2.22 -4.77
CA ALA A 15 23.35 -2.89 -4.80
C ALA A 15 22.84 -3.22 -3.39
N LEU A 16 23.72 -3.69 -2.50
CA LEU A 16 23.37 -3.98 -1.12
C LEU A 16 22.97 -2.70 -0.37
N LEU A 17 23.73 -1.62 -0.53
CA LEU A 17 23.44 -0.33 0.09
C LEU A 17 22.08 0.22 -0.37
N LEU A 18 21.81 0.18 -1.68
CA LEU A 18 20.53 0.61 -2.25
C LEU A 18 19.36 -0.24 -1.74
N SER A 19 19.51 -1.56 -1.65
CA SER A 19 18.48 -2.45 -1.09
C SER A 19 18.16 -2.11 0.36
N ILE A 20 19.19 -1.91 1.21
CA ILE A 20 18.98 -1.54 2.60
C ILE A 20 18.30 -0.16 2.70
N ALA A 21 18.77 0.82 1.92
CA ALA A 21 18.16 2.15 1.89
C ALA A 21 16.68 2.10 1.46
N TYR A 22 16.35 1.28 0.46
CA TYR A 22 14.97 1.07 0.03
C TYR A 22 14.09 0.50 1.14
N LEU A 23 14.56 -0.53 1.85
CA LEU A 23 13.80 -1.12 2.96
C LEU A 23 13.57 -0.11 4.08
N LEU A 24 14.58 0.69 4.44
CA LEU A 24 14.44 1.75 5.44
C LEU A 24 13.47 2.85 4.99
N LEU A 25 13.50 3.21 3.70
CA LEU A 25 12.58 4.20 3.13
C LEU A 25 11.14 3.68 3.19
N VAL A 26 10.87 2.46 2.73
CA VAL A 26 9.54 1.85 2.80
C VAL A 26 9.07 1.76 4.25
N GLN A 27 9.96 1.36 5.16
CA GLN A 27 9.65 1.31 6.59
C GLN A 27 9.23 2.68 7.14
N LEU A 28 9.94 3.75 6.75
CA LEU A 28 9.61 5.12 7.13
C LEU A 28 8.26 5.56 6.54
N LEU A 29 7.99 5.24 5.28
CA LEU A 29 6.71 5.56 4.63
C LEU A 29 5.54 4.76 5.21
N ASP A 30 5.79 3.54 5.70
CA ASP A 30 4.79 2.71 6.37
C ASP A 30 4.49 3.20 7.79
N PHE A 31 5.34 4.03 8.40
CA PHE A 31 5.04 4.72 9.66
C PHE A 31 3.98 5.84 9.53
N ARG A 32 3.18 5.83 8.45
CA ARG A 32 2.05 6.73 8.18
C ARG A 32 0.86 6.61 9.15
N GLY A 33 1.06 6.01 10.31
CA GLY A 33 0.07 5.84 11.37
C GLY A 33 -0.67 4.51 11.31
N GLU A 34 -1.43 4.21 12.36
CA GLU A 34 -2.30 3.05 12.44
C GLU A 34 -3.26 3.04 11.24
N MET A 35 -3.27 1.94 10.50
CA MET A 35 -4.32 1.68 9.52
C MET A 35 -5.63 1.54 10.31
N VAL A 36 -6.44 2.60 10.33
CA VAL A 36 -7.79 2.51 10.90
C VAL A 36 -8.53 1.46 10.08
N PRO A 37 -9.12 0.43 10.71
CA PRO A 37 -9.87 -0.57 9.98
C PRO A 37 -10.93 0.14 9.13
N ALA A 38 -11.09 -0.32 7.88
CA ALA A 38 -12.13 0.19 7.02
C ALA A 38 -13.47 0.15 7.78
N PRO A 39 -14.34 1.17 7.63
CA PRO A 39 -15.61 1.20 8.32
C PRO A 39 -16.36 -0.12 8.15
N VAL A 40 -16.62 -0.81 9.26
CA VAL A 40 -17.44 -2.05 9.28
C VAL A 40 -18.94 -1.72 9.26
N ASP A 41 -19.29 -0.45 9.29
CA ASP A 41 -20.67 -0.01 9.24
C ASP A 41 -21.23 -0.26 7.83
N LEU A 42 -22.21 -1.16 7.77
CA LEU A 42 -22.95 -1.52 6.57
C LEU A 42 -23.88 -0.39 6.10
N SER A 43 -24.00 0.69 6.87
CA SER A 43 -24.81 1.87 6.53
C SER A 43 -24.45 2.46 5.16
N VAL A 44 -23.17 2.47 4.78
CA VAL A 44 -22.74 2.94 3.46
C VAL A 44 -23.28 2.02 2.36
N LEU A 45 -23.16 0.70 2.52
CA LEU A 45 -23.72 -0.28 1.59
C LEU A 45 -25.25 -0.12 1.49
N LEU A 46 -25.93 -0.09 2.63
CA LEU A 46 -27.37 0.10 2.71
C LEU A 46 -27.81 1.41 2.04
N SER A 47 -27.12 2.52 2.26
CA SER A 47 -27.44 3.82 1.65
C SER A 47 -27.31 3.81 0.12
N LEU A 48 -26.41 3.00 -0.43
CA LEU A 48 -26.24 2.83 -1.88
C LEU A 48 -27.35 1.98 -2.50
N PHE A 49 -27.91 1.01 -1.76
CA PHE A 49 -28.96 0.11 -2.26
C PHE A 49 -30.39 0.53 -1.88
N MET A 50 -30.57 1.33 -0.83
CA MET A 50 -31.88 1.82 -0.37
C MET A 50 -32.65 2.68 -1.38
N PRO A 51 -32.05 3.51 -2.26
CA PRO A 51 -32.81 4.25 -3.28
C PRO A 51 -33.56 3.33 -4.28
N MET A 52 -33.17 2.05 -4.41
CA MET A 52 -33.89 1.08 -5.22
C MET A 52 -35.17 0.56 -4.54
N VAL A 53 -35.18 0.46 -3.21
CA VAL A 53 -36.34 0.01 -2.42
C VAL A 53 -37.42 1.09 -2.38
N ASP A 54 -37.02 2.36 -2.33
CA ASP A 54 -37.97 3.47 -2.29
C ASP A 54 -38.63 3.71 -3.66
N GLY A 55 -37.92 3.45 -4.77
CA GLY A 55 -38.50 3.46 -6.11
C GLY A 55 -39.58 2.41 -6.34
N LEU A 56 -39.54 1.29 -5.59
CA LEU A 56 -40.55 0.22 -5.67
C LEU A 56 -41.86 0.55 -4.93
N LYS A 57 -41.79 1.43 -3.91
CA LYS A 57 -42.97 1.80 -3.09
C LYS A 57 -43.85 2.87 -3.71
N ILE A 58 -43.36 3.60 -4.72
CA ILE A 58 -44.12 4.66 -5.42
C ILE A 58 -45.01 4.08 -6.54
N ALA A 59 -44.87 2.79 -6.87
CA ALA A 59 -45.60 2.14 -7.96
C ALA A 59 -46.96 1.53 -7.56
N HIS A 60 -47.54 1.90 -6.43
CA HIS A 60 -48.78 1.32 -5.91
C HIS A 60 -49.84 2.34 -5.53
#